data_AF-B4FCQ0-F1
#
_entry.id   AF-B4FCQ0-F1
#
_cell.length_a   1.000
_cell.length_b   1.000
_cell.length_c   1.000
_cell.angle_alpha   90.00
_cell.angle_beta   90.00
_cell.angle_gamma   90.00
#
_symmetry.space_group_name_H-M   'P 1'
#
loop_
_entity.id
_entity.type
_entity.pdbx_description
1 polymer ?
#
loop_
_entity_poly.entity_id
_entity_poly.type
_entity_poly.pdbx_seq_one_letter_code
_entity_poly.pdbx_strand_id
1 'polypeptide(L)' 'MEFSDDAEKTFGNALSYLLKHGMVKDGEEVALVQSGKHPIWRSQSTHNIQVRKI' A
#
# COMPACT_ATOMS: atom_id res chain seq x y z
N MET A 1 3.32 8.94 14.67
CA MET A 1 3.59 7.57 14.17
C MET A 1 4.60 7.72 13.05
N GLU A 2 5.77 7.10 13.15
CA GLU A 2 6.76 7.16 12.07
C GLU A 2 6.44 6.06 11.06
N PHE A 3 5.95 6.48 9.91
CA PHE A 3 5.87 5.65 8.73
C PHE A 3 7.24 5.62 8.06
N SER A 4 7.57 4.52 7.39
CA SER A 4 8.82 4.45 6.62
C SER A 4 8.78 5.44 5.47
N ASP A 5 9.89 6.18 5.29
CA ASP A 5 10.08 7.11 4.16
C ASP A 5 10.14 6.38 2.80
N ASP A 6 10.36 5.06 2.80
CA ASP A 6 10.43 4.22 1.60
C ASP A 6 9.05 3.67 1.14
N ALA A 7 7.94 4.18 1.70
CA ALA A 7 6.59 3.72 1.39
C ALA A 7 6.26 3.81 -0.10
N GLU A 8 6.51 4.94 -0.74
CA GLU A 8 6.22 5.15 -2.17
C GLU A 8 7.03 4.21 -3.06
N LYS A 9 8.31 4.02 -2.76
CA LYS A 9 9.16 3.07 -3.51
C LYS A 9 8.66 1.64 -3.35
N THR A 10 8.25 1.27 -2.15
CA THR A 10 7.72 -0.07 -1.84
C THR A 10 6.42 -0.33 -2.59
N PHE A 11 5.48 0.61 -2.54
CA PHE A 11 4.21 0.50 -3.27
C PHE A 11 4.43 0.50 -4.78
N GLY A 12 5.30 1.37 -5.30
CA GLY A 12 5.63 1.41 -6.73
C GLY A 12 6.20 0.07 -7.24
N ASN A 13 7.08 -0.56 -6.47
CA ASN A 13 7.63 -1.87 -6.80
C ASN A 13 6.55 -2.97 -6.77
N ALA A 14 5.68 -2.95 -5.76
CA ALA A 14 4.59 -3.92 -5.63
C ALA A 14 3.59 -3.80 -6.79
N LEU A 15 3.18 -2.58 -7.13
CA LEU A 15 2.26 -2.34 -8.24
C LEU A 15 2.86 -2.74 -9.58
N SER A 16 4.13 -2.41 -9.83
CA SER A 16 4.85 -2.84 -11.03
C SER A 16 4.92 -4.37 -11.14
N TYR A 17 5.13 -5.06 -10.01
CA TYR A 17 5.12 -6.51 -9.97
C TYR A 17 3.73 -7.08 -10.30
N LEU A 18 2.67 -6.55 -9.68
CA LEU A 18 1.30 -7.00 -9.90
C LEU A 18 0.82 -6.75 -11.33
N LEU A 19 1.14 -5.59 -11.90
CA LEU A 19 0.86 -5.24 -13.30
C LEU A 19 1.51 -6.24 -14.26
N LYS A 20 2.81 -6.51 -14.07
CA LYS A 20 3.57 -7.45 -14.91
C LYS A 20 2.98 -8.86 -14.91
N HIS A 21 2.32 -9.25 -13.82
CA HIS A 21 1.68 -10.56 -13.68
C HIS A 21 0.17 -10.54 -13.99
N GLY A 22 -0.38 -9.42 -14.44
CA GLY A 22 -1.80 -9.29 -14.78
C GLY A 22 -2.74 -9.41 -13.59
N MET A 23 -2.24 -9.21 -12.36
CA MET A 23 -3.05 -9.26 -11.13
C MET A 23 -3.81 -7.96 -10.86
N VAL A 24 -3.34 -6.86 -11.45
CA VAL A 24 -4.03 -5.56 -11.52
C VAL A 24 -3.91 -5.06 -12.96
N LYS A 25 -4.86 -4.23 -13.39
CA LYS A 25 -4.89 -3.66 -14.74
C LYS A 25 -4.69 -2.15 -14.72
N ASP A 26 -4.14 -1.61 -15.80
CA ASP A 26 -4.10 -0.16 -16.00
C ASP A 26 -5.51 0.43 -15.92
N GLY A 27 -5.65 1.50 -15.14
CA GLY A 27 -6.91 2.17 -14.89
C GLY A 27 -7.77 1.58 -13.77
N GLU A 28 -7.34 0.48 -13.13
CA GLU A 28 -8.01 -0.11 -11.97
C GLU A 28 -7.72 0.69 -10.69
N GLU A 29 -8.68 0.73 -9.76
CA GLU A 29 -8.49 1.35 -8.45
C GLU A 29 -8.01 0.32 -7.43
N VAL A 30 -6.90 0.62 -6.74
CA VAL A 30 -6.36 -0.23 -5.68
C VAL A 30 -6.39 0.50 -4.34
N ALA A 31 -6.61 -0.25 -3.27
CA ALA A 31 -6.45 0.24 -1.90
C ALA A 31 -5.05 -0.14 -1.39
N LEU A 32 -4.25 0.86 -1.05
CA LEU A 32 -2.95 0.71 -0.39
C LEU A 32 -3.13 0.87 1.11
N VAL A 33 -2.64 -0.08 1.88
CA VAL A 33 -2.72 -0.06 3.35
C VAL A 33 -1.32 -0.04 3.93
N GLN A 34 -0.99 1.04 4.64
CA GLN A 34 0.26 1.18 5.36
C GLN A 34 0.01 1.11 6.87
N SER A 35 0.70 0.17 7.53
CA SER A 35 0.70 0.04 8.99
C SER A 35 2.02 0.55 9.55
N GLY A 36 1.97 1.20 10.71
CA GLY A 36 3.18 1.55 11.46
C GLY A 36 3.79 0.32 12.17
N LYS A 37 4.72 0.57 13.10
CA LYS A 37 5.45 -0.46 13.86
C LYS A 37 4.58 -1.44 14.66
N HIS A 38 3.30 -1.14 14.89
CA HIS A 38 2.36 -1.99 15.62
C HIS A 38 1.39 -2.72 14.68
N PRO A 39 1.13 -4.01 14.89
CA PRO A 39 0.23 -4.79 14.06
C PRO A 39 -1.23 -4.30 14.16
N ILE A 40 -1.97 -4.41 13.05
CA ILE A 40 -3.37 -3.99 12.87
C ILE A 40 -4.32 -4.51 13.96
N TRP A 41 -3.97 -5.62 14.62
CA TRP A 41 -4.89 -6.48 15.38
C TRP A 41 -4.98 -6.18 16.87
N ARG A 42 -4.26 -5.18 17.42
CA ARG A 42 -4.21 -5.01 18.89
C ARG A 42 -4.56 -3.62 19.43
N SER A 43 -4.78 -2.64 18.57
CA SER A 43 -5.26 -1.30 18.97
C SER A 43 -5.78 -0.56 17.75
N GLN A 44 -6.81 0.28 17.93
CA GLN A 44 -7.30 1.20 16.90
C GLN A 44 -6.23 2.29 16.67
N SER A 45 -5.17 1.96 15.94
CA SER A 45 -3.99 2.82 15.81
C SER A 45 -3.64 3.03 14.35
N THR A 46 -4.05 4.18 13.81
CA THR A 46 -3.24 5.00 12.90
C THR A 46 -2.72 4.25 11.66
N HIS A 47 -3.64 3.71 10.86
CA HIS A 47 -3.32 3.16 9.55
C HIS A 47 -3.54 4.22 8.48
N ASN A 48 -2.63 4.30 7.50
CA ASN A 48 -2.85 5.10 6.31
C ASN A 48 -3.48 4.19 5.25
N ILE A 49 -4.68 4.56 4.80
CA ILE A 49 -5.39 3.90 3.69
C ILE A 49 -5.51 4.91 2.57
N GLN A 50 -5.01 4.55 1.40
CA GLN A 50 -5.07 5.37 0.19
C GLN A 50 -5.72 4.58 -0.94
N VAL A 51 -6.51 5.26 -1.76
CA VAL A 51 -7.01 4.73 -3.02
C VAL A 51 -6.18 5.34 -4.14
N ARG A 52 -5.65 4.49 -5.01
CA ARG A 52 -4.84 4.90 -6.15
C ARG A 52 -5.34 4.25 -7.42
N LYS A 53 -5.44 5.03 -8.48
CA LYS A 53 -5.61 4.51 -9.83
C LYS A 53 -4.26 4.06 -10.36
N ILE A 54 -4.21 2.82 -10.85
CA ILE A 54 -3.03 2.22 -11.48
C ILE A 54 -2.79 2.83 -12.86
#